data_AF-A0A5C8DR30-F1
#
_entry.id   AF-A0A5C8DR30-F1
#
_cell.length_a   1.000
_cell.length_b   1.000
_cell.length_c   1.000
_cell.angle_alpha   90.00
_cell.angle_beta   90.00
_cell.angle_gamma   90.00
#
_symmetry.space_group_name_H-M   'P 1'
#
loop_
_entity.id
_entity.type
_entity.pdbx_description
1 polymer ?
#
loop_
_entity_poly.entity_id
_entity_poly.type
_entity_poly.pdbx_seq_one_letter_code
_entity_poly.pdbx_strand_id
1 'polypeptide(L)'
;MSYQIYDTGSSLRFVNDDGFFYLMKHHISSIRYVPDNMLRIDTGSGCCMHSIYLQADHVIQPANWGAENLANTLNQWMTNFLQGYPNDDPPPLE
;
A
#
# COMPACT_ATOMS: atom_id res chain seq x y z
N MET A 1 -9.07 12.64 10.70
CA MET A 1 -8.93 11.21 11.06
C MET A 1 -7.63 10.73 10.48
N SER A 2 -6.73 10.23 11.32
CA SER A 2 -5.41 9.77 10.88
C SER A 2 -5.41 8.26 10.61
N TYR A 3 -4.68 7.84 9.58
CA TYR A 3 -4.56 6.44 9.17
C TYR A 3 -3.15 5.93 9.43
N GLN A 4 -3.07 4.67 9.85
CA GLN A 4 -1.86 3.86 9.87
C GLN A 4 -2.01 2.75 8.83
N ILE A 5 -1.08 2.69 7.90
CA ILE A 5 -1.04 1.72 6.80
C ILE A 5 0.14 0.78 7.03
N TYR A 6 -0.14 -0.51 7.10
CA TYR A 6 0.85 -1.55 7.30
C TYR A 6 0.88 -2.50 6.12
N ASP A 7 2.08 -2.91 5.72
CA ASP A 7 2.25 -4.07 4.86
C ASP A 7 2.13 -5.35 5.68
N THR A 8 1.23 -6.26 5.28
CA THR A 8 1.07 -7.58 5.91
C THR A 8 1.58 -8.72 5.02
N GLY A 9 2.35 -8.41 3.98
CA GLY A 9 2.78 -9.36 2.96
C GLY A 9 1.81 -9.39 1.79
N SER A 10 0.65 -10.04 1.94
CA SER A 10 -0.35 -10.20 0.87
C SER A 10 -1.37 -9.06 0.75
N SER A 11 -1.44 -8.19 1.76
CA SER A 11 -2.41 -7.10 1.83
C SER A 11 -1.84 -5.85 2.48
N LEU A 12 -2.50 -4.73 2.25
CA LEU A 12 -2.29 -3.49 3.01
C LEU A 12 -3.38 -3.40 4.07
N ARG A 13 -2.99 -3.23 5.34
CA ARG A 13 -3.92 -3.00 6.45
C ARG A 13 -4.01 -1.52 6.74
N PHE A 14 -5.21 -0.96 6.63
CA PHE A 14 -5.51 0.43 7.00
C PHE A 14 -6.18 0.43 8.37
N VAL A 15 -5.66 1.22 9.30
CA VAL A 15 -6.14 1.33 10.68
C VAL A 15 -6.40 2.80 11.02
N ASN A 16 -7.53 3.08 11.63
CA ASN A 16 -7.86 4.37 12.24
C ASN A 16 -8.54 4.13 13.61
N ASP A 17 -8.96 5.21 14.28
CA ASP A 17 -9.62 5.11 15.60
C ASP A 17 -10.96 4.36 15.54
N ASP A 18 -11.63 4.36 14.39
CA ASP A 18 -12.94 3.71 14.19
C ASP A 18 -12.84 2.22 13.84
N GLY A 19 -11.65 1.73 13.46
CA GLY A 19 -11.44 0.34 13.10
C GLY A 19 -10.33 0.11 12.08
N PHE A 20 -10.46 -0.97 11.33
CA PHE A 20 -9.49 -1.32 10.29
C PHE A 20 -10.14 -2.02 9.11
N PHE A 21 -9.48 -1.94 7.95
CA PHE A 21 -9.81 -2.77 6.79
C PHE A 21 -8.54 -3.25 6.09
N TYR A 22 -8.70 -4.31 5.29
CA TYR A 22 -7.61 -4.89 4.50
C TYR A 22 -7.88 -4.66 3.02
N LEU A 23 -6.81 -4.31 2.29
CA LEU A 23 -6.82 -4.25 0.85
C LEU A 23 -5.82 -5.26 0.30
N MET A 24 -6.32 -6.30 -0.36
CA MET A 24 -5.47 -7.33 -0.96
C MET A 24 -4.63 -6.73 -2.09
N LYS A 25 -3.31 -6.97 -2.07
CA LYS A 25 -2.38 -6.40 -3.06
C LYS A 25 -2.73 -6.84 -4.48
N HIS A 26 -3.11 -8.11 -4.69
CA HIS A 26 -3.52 -8.62 -6.00
C HIS A 26 -4.80 -7.98 -6.59
N HIS A 27 -5.57 -7.24 -5.78
CA HIS A 27 -6.71 -6.44 -6.27
C HIS A 27 -6.32 -5.02 -6.69
N ILE A 28 -5.14 -4.54 -6.31
CA ILE A 28 -4.67 -3.18 -6.61
C ILE A 28 -4.15 -3.16 -8.04
N SER A 29 -4.76 -2.36 -8.89
CA SER A 29 -4.34 -2.18 -10.28
C SER A 29 -3.31 -1.06 -10.43
N SER A 30 -3.41 0.00 -9.61
CA SER A 30 -2.42 1.08 -9.59
C SER A 30 -2.49 1.92 -8.31
N ILE A 31 -1.35 2.49 -7.93
CA ILE A 31 -1.21 3.46 -6.84
C ILE A 31 -0.52 4.69 -7.39
N ARG A 32 -1.18 5.84 -7.37
CA ARG A 32 -0.64 7.09 -7.90
C ARG A 32 -1.00 8.28 -7.04
N TYR A 33 -0.13 9.29 -7.04
CA TYR A 33 -0.49 10.59 -6.51
C TYR A 33 -1.46 11.29 -7.47
N VAL A 34 -2.31 12.14 -6.92
CA VAL A 34 -3.16 13.08 -7.66
C VAL A 34 -3.01 14.47 -7.00
N PRO A 35 -3.48 15.56 -7.64
CA PRO A 35 -3.39 16.90 -7.05
C PRO A 35 -3.96 16.98 -5.63
N ASP A 36 -3.59 18.04 -4.91
CA ASP A 36 -4.03 18.32 -3.53
C ASP A 36 -3.52 17.32 -2.48
N ASN A 37 -2.27 16.85 -2.63
CA ASN A 37 -1.61 15.94 -1.68
C ASN A 37 -2.41 14.66 -1.42
N MET A 38 -3.11 14.18 -2.45
CA MET A 38 -3.93 12.97 -2.37
C MET A 38 -3.26 11.79 -3.05
N LEU A 39 -3.49 10.63 -2.48
CA LEU A 39 -3.18 9.33 -3.03
C LEU A 39 -4.46 8.69 -3.58
N ARG A 40 -4.39 8.19 -4.81
CA ARG A 40 -5.43 7.35 -5.41
C ARG A 40 -4.91 5.93 -5.57
N ILE A 41 -5.63 4.98 -4.97
CA ILE A 41 -5.41 3.55 -5.12
C ILE A 41 -6.57 3.01 -5.95
N ASP A 42 -6.30 2.61 -7.19
CA ASP A 42 -7.31 1.94 -8.01
C ASP A 42 -7.28 0.45 -7.73
N THR A 43 -8.47 -0.09 -7.53
CA THR A 43 -8.72 -1.49 -7.32
C THR A 43 -9.45 -2.00 -8.55
N GLY A 44 -8.93 -3.07 -9.17
CA GLY A 44 -9.44 -3.59 -10.43
C GLY A 44 -10.91 -4.01 -10.34
N SER A 45 -11.51 -4.32 -11.50
CA SER A 45 -12.94 -4.57 -11.74
C SER A 45 -13.61 -5.69 -10.91
N GLY A 46 -12.89 -6.34 -9.98
CA GLY A 46 -13.38 -7.41 -9.11
C GLY A 46 -13.48 -7.04 -7.62
N CYS A 47 -13.12 -5.82 -7.20
CA CYS A 47 -13.23 -5.38 -5.81
C CYS A 47 -14.35 -4.35 -5.63
N CYS A 48 -15.05 -4.37 -4.48
CA CYS A 48 -16.24 -3.56 -4.20
C CYS A 48 -16.01 -2.04 -4.25
N MET A 49 -14.77 -1.60 -4.07
CA MET A 49 -14.36 -0.21 -4.30
C MET A 49 -13.65 -0.16 -5.65
N HIS A 50 -13.93 0.85 -6.47
CA HIS A 50 -13.23 1.08 -7.74
C HIS A 50 -11.94 1.89 -7.54
N SER A 51 -11.97 2.79 -6.56
CA SER A 51 -10.85 3.62 -6.15
C SER A 51 -10.97 3.98 -4.68
N ILE A 52 -9.84 4.03 -4.00
CA ILE A 52 -9.69 4.57 -2.64
C ILE A 52 -8.88 5.86 -2.75
N TYR A 53 -9.37 6.92 -2.10
CA TYR A 53 -8.71 8.22 -2.03
C TYR A 53 -8.30 8.51 -0.59
N LEU A 54 -7.04 8.91 -0.41
CA LEU A 54 -6.45 9.20 0.91
C LEU A 54 -5.69 10.52 0.84
N GLN A 55 -5.88 11.39 1.82
CA GLN A 55 -4.95 12.52 1.98
C GLN A 55 -3.69 12.05 2.71
N ALA A 56 -2.53 12.42 2.18
CA ALA A 56 -1.26 11.91 2.70
C ALA A 56 -0.88 12.50 4.06
N ASP A 57 -1.30 13.74 4.33
CA ASP A 57 -1.15 14.41 5.65
C ASP A 57 -1.96 13.72 6.76
N HIS A 58 -3.00 12.97 6.40
CA HIS A 58 -3.73 12.12 7.32
C HIS A 58 -3.06 10.76 7.56
N VAL A 59 -2.03 10.38 6.80
CA VAL A 59 -1.31 9.11 7.02
C VAL A 59 -0.13 9.37 7.95
N ILE A 60 -0.18 8.78 9.15
CA ILE A 60 0.88 8.93 10.16
C ILE A 60 1.89 7.77 10.14
N GLN A 61 1.47 6.62 9.60
CA GLN A 61 2.34 5.47 9.35
C GLN A 61 2.00 4.88 7.98
N PRO A 62 2.97 4.61 7.09
CA PRO A 62 4.38 4.95 7.23
C PRO A 62 4.57 6.48 7.31
N ALA A 63 5.62 6.91 8.02
CA ALA A 63 6.01 8.32 8.01
C ALA A 63 6.27 8.72 6.55
N ASN A 64 5.64 9.81 6.13
CA ASN A 64 5.71 10.27 4.75
C ASN A 64 5.84 11.80 4.70
N TRP A 65 6.36 12.30 3.59
CA TRP A 65 6.53 13.75 3.33
C TRP A 65 5.54 14.28 2.29
N GLY A 66 4.44 13.57 2.06
CA GLY A 66 3.42 13.89 1.05
C GLY A 66 3.04 12.70 0.17
N ALA A 67 2.04 12.91 -0.67
CA ALA A 67 1.39 11.86 -1.45
C ALA A 67 2.32 11.13 -2.42
N GLU A 68 3.29 11.82 -3.01
CA GLU A 68 4.30 11.19 -3.88
C GLU A 68 5.18 10.21 -3.11
N ASN A 69 5.69 10.63 -1.94
CA ASN A 69 6.50 9.77 -1.10
C ASN A 69 5.70 8.56 -0.58
N LEU A 70 4.46 8.80 -0.14
CA LEU A 70 3.56 7.72 0.26
C LEU A 70 3.27 6.75 -0.90
N ALA A 71 3.00 7.26 -2.10
CA ALA A 71 2.79 6.44 -3.29
C ALA A 71 4.01 5.55 -3.58
N ASN A 72 5.22 6.11 -3.49
CA ASN A 72 6.45 5.36 -3.70
C ASN A 72 6.61 4.23 -2.68
N THR A 73 6.38 4.50 -1.39
CA THR A 73 6.44 3.46 -0.34
C THR A 73 5.44 2.33 -0.60
N LEU A 74 4.19 2.66 -0.91
CA LEU A 74 3.17 1.63 -1.17
C LEU A 74 3.47 0.83 -2.45
N ASN A 75 3.98 1.49 -3.50
CA ASN A 75 4.39 0.81 -4.73
C ASN A 75 5.61 -0.11 -4.51
N GLN A 76 6.53 0.23 -3.60
CA GLN A 76 7.61 -0.67 -3.21
C GLN A 76 7.07 -1.92 -2.51
N TRP A 77 6.13 -1.78 -1.58
CA TRP A 77 5.48 -2.92 -0.94
C TRP A 77 4.72 -3.81 -1.93
N MET A 78 4.10 -3.22 -2.94
CA MET A 78 3.47 -3.94 -4.06
C MET A 78 4.50 -4.72 -4.88
N THR A 79 5.61 -4.09 -5.24
CA THR A 79 6.68 -4.71 -6.04
C THR A 79 7.30 -5.89 -5.30
N ASN A 80 7.60 -5.74 -4.01
CA ASN A 80 8.17 -6.80 -3.17
C ASN A 80 7.24 -8.02 -3.08
N PHE A 81 5.92 -7.81 -3.06
CA PHE A 81 4.95 -8.90 -3.09
C PHE A 81 4.97 -9.65 -4.43
N LEU A 82 5.05 -8.92 -5.56
CA LEU A 82 5.03 -9.53 -6.90
C LEU A 82 6.32 -10.26 -7.25
N GLN A 83 7.47 -9.85 -6.70
CA GLN A 83 8.76 -10.50 -6.93
C GLN A 83 8.92 -11.82 -6.15
N GLY A 84 7.97 -12.13 -5.25
CA GLY A 84 8.18 -13.16 -4.23
C GLY A 84 9.19 -12.68 -3.18
N TYR A 85 9.16 -13.26 -1.98
CA TYR A 85 10.24 -13.02 -1.03
C TYR A 85 11.54 -13.51 -1.66
N PRO A 86 12.67 -12.78 -1.51
CA PRO A 86 13.95 -13.31 -1.95
C PRO A 86 14.12 -14.70 -1.34
N ASN A 87 14.47 -15.70 -2.16
CA ASN A 87 14.78 -17.03 -1.66
C ASN A 87 15.90 -16.89 -0.62
N ASP A 88 15.59 -17.16 0.64
CA ASP A 88 16.57 -17.39 1.71
C ASP A 88 17.31 -18.73 1.50
N ASP A 89 17.43 -19.22 0.26
CA ASP A 89 18.21 -20.41 -0.03
C ASP A 89 19.69 -20.03 0.12
N PRO A 90 20.39 -20.57 1.13
CA PRO A 90 21.83 -20.41 1.19
C PRO A 90 22.44 -21.00 -0.10
N PRO A 91 23.49 -20.39 -0.67
CA PRO A 91 24.16 -20.95 -1.83
C PRO A 91 24.58 -22.39 -1.52
N PRO A 92 24.57 -23.31 -2.51
CA PRO A 92 25.02 -24.68 -2.30
C PRO A 92 26.42 -24.65 -1.67
N LEU A 93 26.59 -25.36 -0.56
CA LEU A 93 27.92 -25.59 0.00
C LEU A 93 28.70 -26.45 -1.01
N GLU A 94 29.74 -25.86 -1.63
CA GLU A 94 30.74 -26.60 -2.43
C GLU A 94 31.64 -27.47 -1.54
#